data_AF-A0A846PAC3-F1
#
_entry.id   AF-A0A846PAC3-F1
#
_cell.length_a   1.000
_cell.length_b   1.000
_cell.length_c   1.000
_cell.angle_alpha   90.00
_cell.angle_beta   90.00
_cell.angle_gamma   90.00
#
_symmetry.space_group_name_H-M   'P 1'
#
loop_
_entity.id
_entity.type
_entity.pdbx_description
1 polymer ?
#
loop_
_entity_poly.entity_id
_entity_poly.type
_entity_poly.pdbx_seq_one_letter_code
_entity_poly.pdbx_strand_id
1 'polypeptide(L)'
;GTGSIPKGILSAGEKQIYAVAMLWALARGSGRPLPFIIDTPLGRLDASHRQNIVQNFFPRASHQVILFSTDTEIDQQLFKKLQPYISKSYHLEYDEKAKTTCVSAGYFWEPQKKEAVVSELQ
;
A
#
# COMPACT_ATOMS: atom_id res chain seq x y z
N GLY A 1 -3.59 -23.07 34.95
CA GLY A 1 -3.61 -21.60 34.98
C GLY A 1 -4.18 -21.09 33.69
N THR A 2 -5.46 -20.73 33.67
CA THR A 2 -6.16 -20.22 32.49
C THR A 2 -5.84 -18.73 32.35
N GLY A 3 -4.69 -18.41 31.73
CA GLY A 3 -4.37 -17.04 31.35
C GLY A 3 -5.22 -16.62 30.17
N SER A 4 -6.45 -16.17 30.42
CA SER A 4 -7.25 -15.49 29.41
C SER A 4 -6.49 -14.23 29.01
N ILE A 5 -5.92 -14.21 27.81
CA ILE A 5 -5.34 -13.00 27.20
C ILE A 5 -6.50 -12.01 27.09
N PRO A 6 -6.48 -10.86 27.81
CA PRO A 6 -7.55 -9.88 27.69
C PRO A 6 -7.83 -9.54 26.21
N LYS A 7 -9.09 -9.60 25.79
CA LYS A 7 -9.50 -9.38 24.38
C LYS A 7 -9.37 -7.91 23.92
N GLY A 8 -8.57 -7.10 24.61
CA GLY A 8 -8.37 -5.67 24.36
C GLY A 8 -6.90 -5.22 24.15
N ILE A 9 -5.94 -6.13 23.99
CA ILE A 9 -4.50 -5.81 24.16
C ILE A 9 -3.79 -5.18 22.96
N LEU A 10 -4.37 -5.18 21.75
CA LEU A 10 -3.67 -4.65 20.57
C LEU A 10 -3.98 -3.17 20.32
N SER A 11 -2.94 -2.37 20.11
CA SER A 11 -3.02 -1.01 19.57
C SER A 11 -3.68 -0.99 18.20
N ALA A 12 -4.08 0.19 17.72
CA ALA A 12 -4.69 0.31 16.38
C ALA A 12 -3.76 -0.19 15.27
N GLY A 13 -2.44 0.04 15.41
CA GLY A 13 -1.44 -0.45 14.47
C GLY A 13 -1.25 -1.96 14.53
N GLU A 14 -1.17 -2.55 15.73
CA GLU A 14 -1.06 -4.01 15.86
C GLU A 14 -2.29 -4.74 15.36
N LYS A 15 -3.49 -4.18 15.54
CA LYS A 15 -4.73 -4.71 14.94
C LYS A 15 -4.65 -4.72 13.41
N GLN A 16 -4.08 -3.67 12.82
CA GLN A 16 -3.88 -3.61 11.37
C GLN A 16 -2.89 -4.67 10.89
N ILE A 17 -1.75 -4.83 11.58
CA ILE A 17 -0.77 -5.88 11.26
C ILE A 17 -1.41 -7.27 11.35
N TYR A 18 -2.18 -7.52 12.42
CA TYR A 18 -2.88 -8.79 12.61
C TYR A 18 -3.89 -9.06 11.48
N ALA A 19 -4.69 -8.07 11.11
CA ALA A 19 -5.66 -8.20 10.01
C ALA A 19 -4.96 -8.48 8.67
N VAL A 20 -3.86 -7.78 8.38
CA VAL A 20 -3.05 -8.00 7.17
C VAL A 20 -2.46 -9.42 7.16
N ALA A 21 -1.91 -9.88 8.29
CA ALA A 21 -1.36 -11.22 8.41
C ALA A 21 -2.43 -12.32 8.22
N MET A 22 -3.63 -12.12 8.78
CA MET A 22 -4.76 -13.04 8.57
C MET A 22 -5.20 -13.09 7.11
N LEU A 23 -5.39 -11.94 6.47
CA LEU A 23 -5.77 -11.87 5.04
C LEU A 23 -4.72 -12.57 4.17
N TRP A 24 -3.44 -12.36 4.46
CA TRP A 24 -2.35 -13.02 3.75
C TRP A 24 -2.36 -14.55 3.93
N ALA A 25 -2.62 -15.03 5.15
CA ALA A 25 -2.73 -16.45 5.43
C ALA A 25 -3.91 -17.09 4.67
N LEU A 26 -5.07 -16.44 4.65
CA LEU A 26 -6.25 -16.88 3.90
C LEU A 26 -5.99 -16.88 2.39
N ALA A 27 -5.34 -15.83 1.87
CA ALA A 27 -4.99 -15.74 0.45
C ALA A 27 -4.06 -16.88 0.03
N ARG A 28 -3.01 -17.17 0.82
CA ARG A 28 -2.10 -18.31 0.56
C ARG A 28 -2.81 -19.66 0.66
N GLY A 29 -3.74 -19.81 1.60
CA GLY A 29 -4.52 -21.04 1.75
C GLY A 29 -5.57 -21.27 0.65
N SER A 30 -5.99 -20.21 -0.06
CA SER A 30 -7.05 -20.29 -1.08
C SER A 30 -6.67 -21.06 -2.35
N GLY A 31 -5.36 -21.26 -2.60
CA GLY A 31 -4.86 -21.87 -3.83
C GLY A 31 -5.10 -21.05 -5.10
N ARG A 32 -5.53 -19.78 -4.97
CA ARG A 32 -5.83 -18.88 -6.09
C ARG A 32 -4.93 -17.64 -6.05
N PRO A 33 -4.46 -17.14 -7.21
CA PRO A 33 -3.75 -15.87 -7.28
C PRO A 33 -4.75 -14.71 -7.17
N LEU A 34 -5.03 -14.25 -5.95
CA LEU A 34 -5.97 -13.16 -5.68
C LEU A 34 -5.23 -11.81 -5.62
N PRO A 35 -5.63 -10.77 -6.38
CA PRO A 35 -5.01 -9.46 -6.27
C PRO A 35 -5.25 -8.85 -4.89
N PHE A 36 -4.28 -8.09 -4.39
CA PHE A 36 -4.38 -7.34 -3.14
C PHE A 36 -4.50 -5.84 -3.43
N ILE A 37 -5.56 -5.21 -2.91
CA ILE A 37 -5.78 -3.77 -3.02
C ILE A 37 -5.81 -3.23 -1.59
N ILE A 38 -4.93 -2.28 -1.29
CA ILE A 38 -4.78 -1.74 0.07
C ILE A 38 -4.84 -0.22 0.00
N ASP A 39 -5.79 0.35 0.72
CA ASP A 39 -5.94 1.79 0.90
C ASP A 39 -5.37 2.23 2.25
N THR A 40 -4.64 3.33 2.27
CA THR A 40 -3.92 3.86 3.44
C THR A 40 -3.12 2.78 4.18
N PRO A 41 -2.14 2.14 3.50
CA PRO A 41 -1.53 0.90 3.96
C PRO A 41 -0.80 1.01 5.29
N LEU A 42 -0.42 2.21 5.73
CA LEU A 42 0.56 2.42 6.80
C LEU A 42 0.11 3.46 7.86
N GLY A 43 -1.02 4.14 7.68
CA GLY A 43 -1.40 5.32 8.45
C GLY A 43 -1.46 5.15 9.98
N ARG A 44 -1.67 3.92 10.48
CA ARG A 44 -1.76 3.63 11.94
C ARG A 44 -0.53 2.93 12.50
N LEU A 45 0.55 2.81 11.72
CA LEU A 45 1.77 2.10 12.08
C LEU A 45 2.90 3.06 12.45
N ASP A 46 3.71 2.70 13.45
CA ASP A 46 4.99 3.36 13.71
C ASP A 46 6.06 3.00 12.66
N ALA A 47 7.19 3.70 12.70
CA ALA A 47 8.26 3.56 11.72
C ALA A 47 8.80 2.12 11.57
N SER A 48 8.93 1.37 12.67
CA SER A 48 9.48 0.02 12.63
C SER A 48 8.51 -0.95 11.96
N HIS A 49 7.23 -0.83 12.29
CA HIS A 49 6.16 -1.61 11.68
C HIS A 49 5.99 -1.27 10.20
N ARG A 50 6.08 0.01 9.81
CA ARG A 50 6.06 0.44 8.41
C ARG A 50 7.19 -0.20 7.62
N GLN A 51 8.41 -0.16 8.14
CA GLN A 51 9.58 -0.77 7.49
C GLN A 51 9.41 -2.27 7.29
N ASN A 52 8.86 -2.97 8.29
CA ASN A 52 8.61 -4.40 8.20
C ASN A 52 7.58 -4.74 7.11
N ILE A 53 6.45 -4.02 7.07
CA ILE A 53 5.41 -4.24 6.05
C ILE A 53 5.96 -3.98 4.63
N VAL A 54 6.67 -2.86 4.45
CA VAL A 54 7.26 -2.46 3.15
C VAL A 54 8.27 -3.49 2.64
N GLN A 55 9.13 -4.03 3.50
CA GLN A 55 10.20 -4.95 3.08
C GLN A 55 9.75 -6.41 2.98
N ASN A 56 8.85 -6.83 3.86
CA ASN A 56 8.53 -8.24 4.04
C ASN A 56 7.17 -8.64 3.48
N PHE A 57 6.17 -7.76 3.58
CA PHE A 57 4.80 -8.06 3.20
C PHE A 57 4.46 -7.64 1.77
N PHE A 58 4.51 -6.35 1.41
CA PHE A 58 4.03 -5.90 0.09
C PHE A 58 4.68 -6.63 -1.10
N PRO A 59 6.00 -6.89 -1.12
CA PRO A 59 6.63 -7.63 -2.23
C PRO A 59 6.17 -9.09 -2.37
N ARG A 60 5.52 -9.66 -1.35
CA ARG A 60 5.17 -11.09 -1.25
C ARG A 60 3.68 -11.34 -0.96
N ALA A 61 2.89 -10.28 -0.88
CA ALA A 61 1.48 -10.37 -0.48
C ALA A 61 0.65 -11.15 -1.52
N SER A 62 0.91 -10.89 -2.80
CA SER A 62 0.28 -11.56 -3.93
C SER A 62 1.11 -11.39 -5.22
N HIS A 63 0.68 -12.02 -6.30
CA HIS A 63 1.21 -11.81 -7.65
C HIS A 63 0.87 -10.41 -8.20
N GLN A 64 -0.19 -9.77 -7.69
CA GLN A 64 -0.54 -8.38 -8.01
C GLN A 64 -0.96 -7.65 -6.75
N VAL A 65 -0.33 -6.50 -6.49
CA VAL A 65 -0.61 -5.62 -5.36
C VAL A 65 -0.82 -4.19 -5.88
N ILE A 66 -1.91 -3.57 -5.48
CA ILE A 66 -2.23 -2.16 -5.74
C ILE A 66 -2.27 -1.44 -4.39
N LEU A 67 -1.43 -0.42 -4.24
CA LEU A 67 -1.32 0.37 -3.02
C LEU A 67 -1.82 1.79 -3.30
N PHE A 68 -2.73 2.29 -2.47
CA PHE A 68 -3.11 3.69 -2.42
C PHE A 68 -2.54 4.29 -1.13
N SER A 69 -1.61 5.24 -1.25
CA SER A 69 -0.92 5.82 -0.10
C SER A 69 -0.63 7.30 -0.30
N THR A 70 -0.41 7.98 0.82
CA THR A 70 0.08 9.36 0.86
C THR A 70 1.61 9.42 0.99
N ASP A 71 2.16 10.62 0.82
CA ASP A 71 3.57 10.94 1.06
C ASP A 71 3.96 10.79 2.54
N THR A 72 3.01 10.97 3.46
CA THR A 72 3.19 10.76 4.91
C THR A 72 3.22 9.29 5.32
N GLU A 73 2.74 8.38 4.48
CA GLU A 73 2.70 6.94 4.74
C GLU A 73 3.94 6.23 4.18
N ILE A 74 4.21 6.42 2.89
CA ILE A 74 5.37 5.85 2.19
C ILE A 74 6.26 7.03 1.80
N ASP A 75 7.23 7.36 2.65
CA ASP A 75 8.21 8.39 2.36
C ASP A 75 9.23 7.97 1.28
N GLN A 76 10.14 8.88 0.93
CA GLN A 76 11.17 8.62 -0.08
C GLN A 76 12.09 7.44 0.27
N GLN A 77 12.37 7.17 1.55
CA GLN A 77 13.23 6.05 1.95
C GLN A 77 12.49 4.72 1.81
N LEU A 78 11.24 4.66 2.25
CA LEU A 78 10.38 3.48 2.09
C LEU A 78 10.10 3.19 0.61
N PHE A 79 9.85 4.22 -0.18
CA PHE A 79 9.66 4.07 -1.62
C PHE A 79 10.89 3.52 -2.33
N LYS A 80 12.10 3.98 -1.99
CA LYS A 80 13.35 3.40 -2.51
C LYS A 80 13.50 1.91 -2.19
N LYS A 81 12.99 1.45 -1.05
CA LYS A 81 12.97 0.03 -0.69
C LYS A 81 11.93 -0.78 -1.48
N LEU A 82 10.82 -0.15 -1.86
CA LEU A 82 9.77 -0.79 -2.67
C LEU A 82 10.09 -0.80 -4.16
N GLN A 83 10.84 0.18 -4.66
CA GLN A 83 11.19 0.36 -6.08
C GLN A 83 11.53 -0.93 -6.84
N PRO A 84 12.38 -1.85 -6.32
CA PRO A 84 12.70 -3.10 -7.03
C PRO A 84 11.50 -4.01 -7.33
N TYR A 85 10.37 -3.80 -6.64
CA TYR A 85 9.15 -4.59 -6.75
C TYR A 85 7.99 -3.80 -7.39
N ILE A 86 8.20 -2.53 -7.75
CA ILE A 86 7.18 -1.67 -8.36
C ILE A 86 7.23 -1.85 -9.87
N SER A 87 6.11 -2.33 -10.45
CA SER A 87 5.96 -2.35 -11.91
C SER A 87 5.58 -0.98 -12.47
N LYS A 88 4.68 -0.26 -11.80
CA LYS A 88 4.19 1.07 -12.18
C LYS A 88 3.88 1.90 -10.95
N SER A 89 4.15 3.20 -11.01
CA SER A 89 3.79 4.21 -10.01
C SER A 89 2.95 5.29 -10.69
N TYR A 90 1.94 5.78 -9.97
CA TYR A 90 1.09 6.89 -10.41
C TYR A 90 0.92 7.89 -9.28
N HIS A 91 0.91 9.17 -9.62
CA HIS A 91 0.65 10.27 -8.73
C HIS A 91 -0.66 10.96 -9.14
N LEU A 92 -1.61 10.96 -8.20
CA LEU A 92 -2.94 11.53 -8.38
C LEU A 92 -2.96 12.88 -7.66
N GLU A 93 -3.16 13.96 -8.40
CA GLU A 93 -3.21 15.32 -7.87
C GLU A 93 -4.60 15.91 -8.12
N TYR A 94 -5.30 16.29 -7.05
CA TYR A 94 -6.62 16.88 -7.14
C TYR A 94 -6.54 18.40 -7.30
N ASP A 95 -7.09 18.93 -8.39
CA ASP A 95 -7.23 20.36 -8.62
C ASP A 95 -8.55 20.86 -8.02
N GLU A 96 -8.44 21.59 -6.91
CA GLU A 96 -9.59 22.18 -6.21
C GLU A 96 -10.38 23.20 -7.02
N LYS A 97 -9.74 23.91 -7.97
CA LYS A 97 -10.39 24.91 -8.81
C LYS A 97 -11.16 24.25 -9.94
N ALA A 98 -10.53 23.29 -10.61
CA ALA A 98 -11.14 22.57 -11.72
C ALA A 98 -12.10 21.45 -11.26
N LYS A 99 -12.04 21.05 -9.98
CA LYS A 99 -12.78 19.90 -9.41
C LYS A 99 -12.50 18.59 -10.16
N THR A 100 -11.24 18.42 -10.56
CA THR A 100 -10.77 17.27 -11.33
C THR A 100 -9.50 16.68 -10.73
N THR A 101 -9.28 15.39 -10.91
CA THR A 101 -8.02 14.72 -10.55
C THR A 101 -7.17 14.52 -11.80
N CYS A 102 -5.95 15.02 -11.76
CA CYS A 102 -4.92 14.76 -12.77
C CYS A 102 -4.09 13.54 -12.36
N VAL A 103 -3.81 12.65 -13.32
CA VAL A 103 -2.95 11.48 -13.10
C VAL A 103 -1.65 11.65 -13.87
N SER A 104 -0.52 11.45 -13.20
CA SER A 104 0.81 11.47 -13.80
C SER A 104 1.58 10.20 -13.47
N ALA A 105 2.46 9.76 -14.38
CA ALA A 105 3.32 8.62 -14.09
C ALA A 105 4.42 9.02 -13.10
N GLY A 106 4.78 8.09 -12.23
CA GLY A 106 5.72 8.31 -11.14
C GLY A 106 5.02 8.36 -9.78
N TYR A 107 5.81 8.55 -8.74
CA TYR A 107 5.35 8.84 -7.38
C TYR A 107 5.77 10.25 -6.96
N PHE A 108 5.43 10.71 -5.75
CA PHE A 108 5.60 12.12 -5.31
C PHE A 108 6.95 12.80 -5.64
N TRP A 109 8.07 12.06 -5.68
CA TRP A 109 9.43 12.57 -5.94
C TRP A 109 10.08 12.02 -7.22
N GLU A 110 9.36 11.25 -8.01
CA GLU A 110 9.88 10.81 -9.31
C GLU A 110 9.67 11.90 -10.36
N PRO A 111 10.67 12.16 -11.23
CA PRO A 111 10.47 13.08 -12.34
C PRO A 111 9.34 12.54 -13.23
N GLN A 112 8.31 13.36 -13.44
CA GLN A 112 7.17 13.01 -14.27
C GLN A 112 7.63 12.65 -15.69
N LYS A 113 7.56 11.37 -16.04
CA LYS A 113 7.56 10.96 -17.44
C LYS A 113 6.12 11.12 -17.93
N LYS A 114 5.89 12.02 -18.89
CA LYS A 114 4.59 12.12 -19.55
C LYS A 114 4.33 10.83 -20.33
N GLU A 115 3.53 9.92 -19.79
CA GLU A 115 2.86 8.92 -20.63
C GLU A 115 1.64 9.60 -21.26
N ALA A 116 1.60 9.61 -22.59
CA ALA A 116 0.41 10.02 -23.32
C ALA A 116 -0.70 9.00 -23.06
N VAL A 117 -1.69 9.37 -22.24
CA VAL A 117 -2.93 8.59 -22.16
C VAL A 117 -3.67 8.84 -23.47
N VAL A 118 -3.74 7.81 -24.32
CA VAL A 118 -4.61 7.81 -25.50
C VAL A 118 -6.04 7.90 -24.97
N SER A 119 -6.68 9.03 -25.24
CA SER A 119 -8.11 9.24 -25.05
C SER A 119 -8.86 8.34 -26.04
N GLU A 120 -9.31 7.17 -25.61
CA GLU A 120 -10.38 6.44 -26.28
C GLU A 120 -11.67 6.55 -25.45
N LEU A 121 -12.40 7.64 -25.68
CA LEU A 121 -13.85 7.69 -25.58
C LEU A 121 -14.34 8.51 -26.77
N GLN A 122 -14.71 7.81 -27.85
CA GLN A 122 -15.73 8.27 -28.78
C GLN A 122 -17.10 7.88 -28.22
#